data_AF-A0A4P7PSL7-F1
#
_entry.id   AF-A0A4P7PSL7-F1
#
_cell.length_a   1.000
_cell.length_b   1.000
_cell.length_c   1.000
_cell.angle_alpha   90.00
_cell.angle_beta   90.00
_cell.angle_gamma   90.00
#
_symmetry.space_group_name_H-M   'P 1'
#
loop_
_entity.id
_entity.type
_entity.pdbx_description
1 polymer ?
#
loop_
_entity_poly.entity_id
_entity_poly.type
_entity_poly.pdbx_seq_one_letter_code
_entity_poly.pdbx_strand_id
1 'polypeptide(L)'
;MKQKYILFILFSLFVFKGNAQSNYAVNSIPFQPYSGTLSPLTTADDIYSPVITMPFSFDFYGNSYTQFVVSTNGYVDFRTSLAGQYSPWNVVYTIPNAGFGTKNSILGCYEDLNNNSTGAIGTITSGVYGTAPYRKFVVYFNNQPHFQCNSTVALSSSQIILSETTNIIDVQVINRTPCLAWQQGRGVIGLVNLDGTQAIAPPGRNTGNWSANQEAWRFYRPGYYPSYSFVRCDDDSDSFVTFDLTVAANDLSPANPSAISFFEDNALTIPVANPTAYINTSNPRTVYASGNGAIRSVILSVIDCSIDADSDSVPSATEDVNNDTNLANDDTDLDGIPNYLDNDDDGDLVLTSVEYVFARVNPRQVNVILDTDLDGIPNYLDNDDDGDGLLTWREDYNHDGNPGNDDTNSSGTADYLESSVALGVTPVSIDNNSIKVFPNPATNVLNIQNNTDDTNASIEIYSISGAKVKSLKTTQALTTIAVSDLQSGVYFVKVTMNNQVGNYKFIKN
;
A
#
# COMPACT_ATOMS: atom_id res chain seq x y z
N MET A 1 -25.46 -65.46 -26.67
CA MET A 1 -24.63 -64.89 -25.57
C MET A 1 -24.41 -63.42 -25.89
N LYS A 2 -24.99 -62.50 -25.10
CA LYS A 2 -24.92 -61.05 -25.32
C LYS A 2 -23.59 -60.51 -24.79
N GLN A 3 -22.76 -59.94 -25.67
CA GLN A 3 -21.55 -59.19 -25.28
C GLN A 3 -21.96 -57.87 -24.63
N LYS A 4 -21.54 -57.64 -23.38
CA LYS A 4 -21.69 -56.38 -22.67
C LYS A 4 -20.52 -55.47 -23.06
N TYR A 5 -20.81 -54.33 -23.70
CA TYR A 5 -19.85 -53.24 -23.85
C TYR A 5 -20.00 -52.33 -22.63
N ILE A 6 -18.92 -52.23 -21.82
CA ILE A 6 -18.82 -51.29 -20.71
C ILE A 6 -18.33 -49.96 -21.31
N LEU A 7 -19.18 -48.96 -21.29
CA LEU A 7 -18.87 -47.59 -21.69
C LEU A 7 -18.10 -46.91 -20.55
N PHE A 8 -16.79 -46.73 -20.70
CA PHE A 8 -15.99 -45.89 -19.82
C PHE A 8 -16.28 -44.42 -20.17
N ILE A 9 -17.06 -43.73 -19.32
CA ILE A 9 -17.20 -42.28 -19.38
C ILE A 9 -15.96 -41.68 -18.70
N LEU A 10 -15.04 -41.17 -19.53
CA LEU A 10 -13.88 -40.42 -19.07
C LEU A 10 -14.37 -39.04 -18.60
N PHE A 11 -14.50 -38.84 -17.28
CA PHE A 11 -14.74 -37.52 -16.71
C PHE A 11 -13.43 -36.72 -16.85
N SER A 12 -13.31 -35.90 -17.89
CA SER A 12 -12.24 -34.92 -17.97
C SER A 12 -12.51 -33.83 -16.93
N LEU A 13 -11.83 -33.91 -15.78
CA LEU A 13 -11.69 -32.75 -14.90
C LEU A 13 -10.96 -31.67 -15.71
N PHE A 14 -11.71 -30.69 -16.21
CA PHE A 14 -11.14 -29.40 -16.58
C PHE A 14 -10.74 -28.71 -15.28
N VAL A 15 -9.48 -28.94 -14.86
CA VAL A 15 -8.81 -28.04 -13.93
C VAL A 15 -8.64 -26.73 -14.70
N PHE A 16 -9.48 -25.75 -14.39
CA PHE A 16 -9.19 -24.37 -14.76
C PHE A 16 -7.85 -24.02 -14.12
N LYS A 17 -6.78 -24.02 -14.93
CA LYS A 17 -5.58 -23.27 -14.61
C LYS A 17 -6.00 -21.80 -14.71
N GLY A 18 -6.46 -21.24 -13.59
CA GLY A 18 -6.44 -19.79 -13.42
C GLY A 18 -5.04 -19.32 -13.76
N ASN A 19 -4.94 -18.33 -14.64
CA ASN A 19 -3.68 -17.69 -14.96
C ASN A 19 -2.97 -17.34 -13.65
N ALA A 20 -1.70 -17.73 -13.52
CA ALA A 20 -0.87 -17.35 -12.40
C ALA A 20 -0.64 -15.84 -12.46
N GLN A 21 -1.57 -15.08 -11.89
CA GLN A 21 -1.38 -13.69 -11.55
C GLN A 21 -0.48 -13.67 -10.31
N SER A 22 0.58 -12.87 -10.33
CA SER A 22 1.40 -12.60 -9.15
C SER A 22 0.49 -12.20 -8.01
N ASN A 23 0.40 -13.04 -6.97
CA ASN A 23 -0.59 -12.86 -5.89
C ASN A 23 -0.36 -11.52 -5.17
N TYR A 24 0.90 -11.12 -5.02
CA TYR A 24 1.31 -9.85 -4.39
C TYR A 24 2.12 -8.98 -5.36
N ALA A 25 2.08 -7.67 -5.11
CA ALA A 25 3.00 -6.64 -5.59
C ALA A 25 3.83 -6.07 -4.42
N VAL A 26 4.92 -5.35 -4.72
CA VAL A 26 5.78 -4.74 -3.70
C VAL A 26 6.32 -3.38 -4.17
N ASN A 27 6.19 -2.36 -3.33
CA ASN A 27 6.66 -1.00 -3.59
C ASN A 27 7.46 -0.45 -2.41
N SER A 28 8.34 0.52 -2.66
CA SER A 28 8.99 1.32 -1.61
C SER A 28 7.97 2.28 -1.03
N ILE A 29 8.04 2.54 0.27
CA ILE A 29 7.22 3.53 0.99
C ILE A 29 8.12 4.38 1.89
N PRO A 30 7.66 5.51 2.44
CA PRO A 30 8.37 6.23 3.48
C PRO A 30 8.63 5.36 4.71
N PHE A 31 9.68 5.71 5.44
CA PHE A 31 10.03 5.02 6.67
C PHE A 31 9.25 5.60 7.85
N GLN A 32 8.34 4.79 8.41
CA GLN A 32 7.48 5.18 9.53
C GLN A 32 7.51 4.07 10.60
N PRO A 33 8.45 4.12 11.56
CA PRO A 33 8.58 3.08 12.56
C PRO A 33 7.53 3.24 13.68
N TYR A 34 6.88 2.15 14.04
CA TYR A 34 6.04 2.12 15.24
C TYR A 34 6.89 1.89 16.50
N SER A 35 6.35 2.22 17.67
CA SER A 35 7.05 2.00 18.95
C SER A 35 6.37 0.89 19.75
N GLY A 36 7.08 -0.21 20.01
CA GLY A 36 6.53 -1.40 20.65
C GLY A 36 6.01 -1.16 22.08
N THR A 37 4.75 -1.52 22.33
CA THR A 37 4.05 -1.22 23.59
C THR A 37 3.89 -2.44 24.53
N LEU A 38 4.12 -3.66 24.05
CA LEU A 38 3.95 -4.88 24.85
C LEU A 38 5.26 -5.40 25.45
N SER A 39 5.12 -6.25 26.46
CA SER A 39 6.24 -6.97 27.07
C SER A 39 6.97 -7.82 26.02
N PRO A 40 8.31 -7.82 26.00
CA PRO A 40 9.09 -8.67 25.11
C PRO A 40 8.72 -10.15 25.26
N LEU A 41 8.76 -10.88 24.14
CA LEU A 41 8.62 -12.32 24.10
C LEU A 41 9.83 -12.98 24.79
N THR A 42 9.58 -14.00 25.61
CA THR A 42 10.65 -14.88 26.06
C THR A 42 11.09 -15.76 24.89
N THR A 43 12.33 -15.59 24.45
CA THR A 43 12.88 -16.30 23.30
C THR A 43 14.11 -17.13 23.69
N ALA A 44 14.52 -18.00 22.77
CA ALA A 44 15.80 -18.69 22.74
C ALA A 44 16.33 -18.63 21.32
N ASP A 45 17.61 -18.87 21.13
CA ASP A 45 18.20 -18.90 19.80
C ASP A 45 17.52 -19.97 18.92
N ASP A 46 17.27 -19.63 17.65
CA ASP A 46 16.68 -20.52 16.65
C ASP A 46 15.36 -21.20 17.06
N ILE A 47 14.47 -20.45 17.70
CA ILE A 47 13.15 -20.94 18.11
C ILE A 47 12.02 -20.09 17.54
N TYR A 48 10.89 -20.75 17.26
CA TYR A 48 9.62 -20.06 17.07
C TYR A 48 8.98 -19.71 18.42
N SER A 49 8.36 -18.54 18.49
CA SER A 49 7.57 -18.10 19.65
C SER A 49 6.41 -19.06 19.94
N PRO A 50 5.78 -18.93 21.13
CA PRO A 50 4.40 -19.38 21.31
C PRO A 50 3.47 -18.78 20.24
N VAL A 51 2.29 -19.40 20.05
CA VAL A 51 1.28 -18.88 19.13
C VAL A 51 0.82 -17.49 19.58
N ILE A 52 0.87 -16.53 18.65
CA ILE A 52 0.38 -15.17 18.83
C ILE A 52 -0.97 -15.05 18.12
N THR A 53 -1.95 -14.42 18.77
CA THR A 53 -3.28 -14.18 18.20
C THR A 53 -3.42 -12.72 17.81
N MET A 54 -3.80 -12.48 16.55
CA MET A 54 -4.19 -11.15 16.05
C MET A 54 -5.61 -10.83 16.51
N PRO A 55 -5.93 -9.54 16.71
CA PRO A 55 -7.28 -9.13 17.10
C PRO A 55 -8.25 -9.06 15.90
N PHE A 56 -7.78 -9.47 14.72
CA PHE A 56 -8.52 -9.51 13.46
C PHE A 56 -8.12 -10.70 12.60
N SER A 57 -8.89 -10.94 11.53
CA SER A 57 -8.57 -11.92 10.50
C SER A 57 -7.69 -11.28 9.44
N PHE A 58 -6.62 -11.97 9.04
CA PHE A 58 -5.67 -11.53 8.03
C PHE A 58 -5.58 -12.58 6.93
N ASP A 59 -5.82 -12.20 5.69
CA ASP A 59 -5.71 -13.09 4.54
C ASP A 59 -4.30 -13.03 3.93
N PHE A 60 -3.62 -14.18 3.93
CA PHE A 60 -2.30 -14.36 3.35
C PHE A 60 -2.32 -15.47 2.30
N TYR A 61 -1.97 -15.11 1.05
CA TYR A 61 -2.07 -16.01 -0.12
C TYR A 61 -3.46 -16.68 -0.27
N GLY A 62 -4.55 -15.97 0.06
CA GLY A 62 -5.93 -16.49 -0.07
C GLY A 62 -6.37 -17.41 1.06
N ASN A 63 -5.59 -17.48 2.14
CA ASN A 63 -5.95 -18.21 3.35
C ASN A 63 -6.13 -17.21 4.50
N SER A 64 -7.25 -17.32 5.21
CA SER A 64 -7.55 -16.51 6.38
C SER A 64 -6.85 -17.05 7.63
N TYR A 65 -6.11 -16.18 8.31
CA TYR A 65 -5.38 -16.46 9.55
C TYR A 65 -5.81 -15.49 10.65
N THR A 66 -5.88 -15.98 11.88
CA THR A 66 -6.03 -15.14 13.10
C THR A 66 -4.84 -15.33 14.04
N GLN A 67 -3.90 -16.19 13.67
CA GLN A 67 -2.80 -16.62 14.50
C GLN A 67 -1.56 -16.89 13.66
N PHE A 68 -0.40 -16.65 14.24
CA PHE A 68 0.91 -16.94 13.65
C PHE A 68 1.93 -17.23 14.75
N VAL A 69 3.14 -17.59 14.34
CA VAL A 69 4.32 -17.67 15.22
C VAL A 69 5.41 -16.76 14.68
N VAL A 70 6.22 -16.20 15.57
CA VAL A 70 7.37 -15.36 15.23
C VAL A 70 8.63 -16.22 15.28
N SER A 71 9.42 -16.20 14.22
CA SER A 71 10.78 -16.72 14.26
C SER A 71 11.69 -15.70 14.92
N THR A 72 12.61 -16.19 15.74
CA THR A 72 13.71 -15.38 16.31
C THR A 72 14.69 -14.83 15.25
N ASN A 73 14.62 -15.37 14.03
CA ASN A 73 15.46 -14.99 12.89
C ASN A 73 14.81 -13.93 11.97
N GLY A 74 13.88 -13.10 12.45
CA GLY A 74 13.42 -11.92 11.69
C GLY A 74 12.24 -12.15 10.73
N TYR A 75 11.38 -13.14 10.99
CA TYR A 75 10.20 -13.41 10.15
C TYR A 75 9.02 -13.95 10.95
N VAL A 76 7.81 -13.91 10.37
CA VAL A 76 6.61 -14.56 10.91
C VAL A 76 6.14 -15.70 10.02
N ASP A 77 5.53 -16.72 10.62
CA ASP A 77 5.04 -17.92 9.93
C ASP A 77 3.62 -18.26 10.39
N PHE A 78 2.71 -18.47 9.45
CA PHE A 78 1.31 -18.76 9.74
C PHE A 78 1.04 -20.22 10.11
N ARG A 79 2.05 -21.11 10.08
CA ARG A 79 1.94 -22.50 10.51
C ARG A 79 2.14 -22.61 12.03
N THR A 80 1.06 -22.43 12.78
CA THR A 80 1.07 -22.44 14.26
C THR A 80 1.56 -23.73 14.91
N SER A 81 1.58 -24.85 14.17
CA SER A 81 2.19 -26.11 14.61
C SER A 81 3.70 -26.02 14.87
N LEU A 82 4.35 -24.96 14.40
CA LEU A 82 5.76 -24.69 14.63
C LEU A 82 6.05 -24.03 15.98
N ALA A 83 5.03 -23.66 16.76
CA ALA A 83 5.23 -22.99 18.06
C ALA A 83 6.19 -23.77 18.98
N GLY A 84 7.23 -23.09 19.46
CA GLY A 84 8.27 -23.68 20.31
C GLY A 84 9.20 -24.69 19.62
N GLN A 85 9.08 -24.88 18.31
CA GLN A 85 9.97 -25.74 17.52
C GLN A 85 11.19 -24.96 17.04
N TYR A 86 12.18 -25.70 16.51
CA TYR A 86 13.34 -25.14 15.83
C TYR A 86 12.94 -24.24 14.66
N SER A 87 13.57 -23.07 14.58
CA SER A 87 13.39 -22.08 13.54
C SER A 87 14.61 -22.04 12.61
N PRO A 88 14.44 -22.28 11.30
CA PRO A 88 15.53 -22.19 10.34
C PRO A 88 16.24 -20.82 10.35
N TRP A 89 17.57 -20.84 10.27
CA TRP A 89 18.43 -19.66 10.21
C TRP A 89 19.16 -19.50 8.87
N ASN A 90 19.10 -20.51 8.00
CA ASN A 90 19.96 -20.63 6.83
C ASN A 90 19.39 -19.91 5.59
N VAL A 91 19.88 -18.70 5.31
CA VAL A 91 19.42 -17.86 4.20
C VAL A 91 20.33 -18.02 2.97
N VAL A 92 20.26 -19.20 2.34
CA VAL A 92 21.20 -19.57 1.26
C VAL A 92 20.58 -19.45 -0.14
N TYR A 93 19.27 -19.62 -0.26
CA TYR A 93 18.55 -19.63 -1.54
C TYR A 93 17.68 -18.39 -1.71
N THR A 94 17.60 -17.91 -2.95
CA THR A 94 16.62 -16.90 -3.38
C THR A 94 15.21 -17.49 -3.43
N ILE A 95 14.20 -16.64 -3.33
CA ILE A 95 12.77 -16.99 -3.47
C ILE A 95 12.22 -16.54 -4.84
N PRO A 96 11.21 -17.22 -5.44
CA PRO A 96 10.59 -18.47 -4.97
C PRO A 96 11.51 -19.68 -5.14
N ASN A 97 11.44 -20.60 -4.19
CA ASN A 97 12.14 -21.88 -4.27
C ASN A 97 11.41 -22.90 -3.37
N ALA A 98 10.91 -24.00 -3.95
CA ALA A 98 10.20 -25.03 -3.20
C ALA A 98 11.07 -25.74 -2.13
N GLY A 99 12.39 -25.68 -2.27
CA GLY A 99 13.38 -26.14 -1.30
C GLY A 99 13.77 -25.10 -0.25
N PHE A 100 13.21 -23.88 -0.32
CA PHE A 100 13.35 -22.89 0.75
C PHE A 100 12.65 -23.42 2.02
N GLY A 101 13.40 -23.52 3.12
CA GLY A 101 12.93 -24.20 4.34
C GLY A 101 11.80 -23.47 5.06
N THR A 102 11.77 -22.14 4.92
CA THR A 102 10.76 -21.24 5.49
C THR A 102 9.62 -21.07 4.48
N LYS A 103 8.37 -21.32 4.88
CA LYS A 103 7.21 -21.32 3.98
C LYS A 103 6.00 -20.76 4.70
N ASN A 104 5.03 -20.25 3.96
CA ASN A 104 3.86 -19.59 4.53
C ASN A 104 4.27 -18.46 5.49
N SER A 105 5.20 -17.62 5.04
CA SER A 105 5.92 -16.70 5.90
C SER A 105 6.06 -15.31 5.27
N ILE A 106 6.09 -14.32 6.16
CA ILE A 106 6.47 -12.94 5.86
C ILE A 106 7.89 -12.75 6.41
N LEU A 107 8.85 -12.60 5.51
CA LEU A 107 10.27 -12.41 5.80
C LEU A 107 10.51 -10.90 5.94
N GLY A 108 10.48 -10.37 7.16
CA GLY A 108 10.65 -8.93 7.42
C GLY A 108 12.10 -8.48 7.35
N CYS A 109 13.00 -9.27 7.91
CA CYS A 109 14.43 -9.16 7.69
C CYS A 109 15.05 -10.51 8.05
N TYR A 110 14.72 -11.54 7.25
CA TYR A 110 15.13 -12.89 7.58
C TYR A 110 16.65 -13.02 7.42
N GLU A 111 17.31 -13.24 8.55
CA GLU A 111 18.74 -13.50 8.69
C GLU A 111 19.01 -14.26 10.00
N ASP A 112 20.24 -14.73 10.18
CA ASP A 112 20.63 -15.49 11.37
C ASP A 112 20.94 -14.53 12.55
N LEU A 113 19.99 -14.44 13.47
CA LEU A 113 20.00 -13.53 14.62
C LEU A 113 20.22 -14.31 15.91
N ASN A 114 21.03 -13.78 16.81
CA ASN A 114 21.40 -14.42 18.07
C ASN A 114 20.47 -13.98 19.22
N ASN A 115 19.60 -14.88 19.64
CA ASN A 115 18.59 -14.63 20.68
C ASN A 115 18.87 -15.37 22.00
N ASN A 116 20.13 -15.72 22.28
CA ASN A 116 20.46 -16.52 23.46
C ASN A 116 20.35 -15.73 24.78
N SER A 117 19.46 -16.17 25.68
CA SER A 117 18.91 -15.43 26.83
C SER A 117 19.84 -15.20 28.04
N THR A 118 21.16 -15.23 27.86
CA THR A 118 22.10 -14.69 28.88
C THR A 118 23.03 -13.64 28.28
N GLY A 119 22.65 -12.37 28.46
CA GLY A 119 23.42 -11.22 27.96
C GLY A 119 23.12 -10.84 26.51
N ALA A 120 22.13 -11.46 25.85
CA ALA A 120 21.65 -10.99 24.56
C ALA A 120 21.14 -9.54 24.68
N ILE A 121 21.70 -8.70 23.82
CA ILE A 121 21.19 -7.37 23.54
C ILE A 121 20.01 -7.59 22.57
N GLY A 122 18.93 -6.81 22.68
CA GLY A 122 17.80 -6.89 21.76
C GLY A 122 16.56 -7.61 22.29
N THR A 123 15.41 -7.28 21.69
CA THR A 123 14.10 -7.78 22.07
C THR A 123 13.22 -8.06 20.86
N ILE A 124 12.33 -9.06 21.00
CA ILE A 124 11.22 -9.26 20.09
C ILE A 124 9.94 -8.90 20.85
N THR A 125 9.16 -7.96 20.34
CA THR A 125 7.88 -7.58 20.94
C THR A 125 6.81 -7.43 19.86
N SER A 126 5.56 -7.17 20.25
CA SER A 126 4.47 -6.87 19.34
C SER A 126 3.60 -5.73 19.88
N GLY A 127 2.70 -5.20 19.06
CA GLY A 127 1.74 -4.17 19.46
C GLY A 127 0.55 -4.11 18.51
N VAL A 128 -0.52 -3.45 18.94
CA VAL A 128 -1.70 -3.16 18.13
C VAL A 128 -1.95 -1.66 18.15
N TYR A 129 -2.15 -1.07 16.98
CA TYR A 129 -2.34 0.36 16.75
C TYR A 129 -3.62 0.59 15.95
N GLY A 130 -4.16 1.81 16.03
CA GLY A 130 -5.40 2.18 15.37
C GLY A 130 -6.64 1.61 16.07
N THR A 131 -7.79 1.85 15.45
CA THR A 131 -9.12 1.40 15.89
C THR A 131 -9.74 0.49 14.83
N ALA A 132 -10.58 -0.45 15.25
CA ALA A 132 -11.24 -1.33 14.28
C ALA A 132 -12.16 -0.47 13.39
N PRO A 133 -12.19 -0.69 12.06
CA PRO A 133 -11.59 -1.81 11.34
C PRO A 133 -10.19 -1.53 10.73
N TYR A 134 -9.54 -0.41 11.04
CA TYR A 134 -8.24 0.00 10.50
C TYR A 134 -7.10 -0.23 11.50
N ARG A 135 -7.08 -1.40 12.16
CA ARG A 135 -5.99 -1.73 13.10
C ARG A 135 -4.76 -2.24 12.37
N LYS A 136 -3.59 -1.86 12.88
CA LYS A 136 -2.28 -2.40 12.48
C LYS A 136 -1.76 -3.30 13.61
N PHE A 137 -1.38 -4.55 13.29
CA PHE A 137 -0.64 -5.43 14.21
C PHE A 137 0.84 -5.39 13.83
N VAL A 138 1.70 -5.05 14.78
CA VAL A 138 3.13 -4.85 14.52
C VAL A 138 3.96 -5.87 15.31
N VAL A 139 4.92 -6.51 14.64
CA VAL A 139 5.97 -7.33 15.25
C VAL A 139 7.29 -6.58 15.15
N TYR A 140 7.98 -6.45 16.28
CA TYR A 140 9.22 -5.69 16.41
C TYR A 140 10.39 -6.62 16.65
N PHE A 141 11.45 -6.44 15.86
CA PHE A 141 12.78 -6.97 16.11
C PHE A 141 13.68 -5.78 16.44
N ASN A 142 13.97 -5.58 17.73
CA ASN A 142 14.71 -4.41 18.20
C ASN A 142 16.12 -4.81 18.64
N ASN A 143 17.14 -4.10 18.13
CA ASN A 143 18.54 -4.25 18.53
C ASN A 143 19.04 -5.69 18.53
N GLN A 144 18.66 -6.47 17.51
CA GLN A 144 18.97 -7.88 17.39
C GLN A 144 20.44 -8.09 16.97
N PRO A 145 21.26 -8.80 17.77
CA PRO A 145 22.62 -9.13 17.40
C PRO A 145 22.61 -10.24 16.36
N HIS A 146 23.59 -10.23 15.49
CA HIS A 146 23.75 -11.26 14.47
C HIS A 146 24.59 -12.42 15.03
N PHE A 147 24.30 -13.65 14.60
CA PHE A 147 25.06 -14.82 15.04
C PHE A 147 26.51 -14.77 14.53
N GLN A 148 27.48 -15.06 15.42
CA GLN A 148 28.94 -15.04 15.15
C GLN A 148 29.53 -13.71 14.66
N CYS A 149 28.85 -12.60 14.94
CA CYS A 149 29.30 -11.28 14.52
C CYS A 149 30.03 -10.56 15.65
N ASN A 150 31.10 -9.84 15.29
CA ASN A 150 31.86 -9.06 16.28
C ASN A 150 31.09 -7.78 16.66
N SER A 151 31.55 -7.10 17.72
CA SER A 151 30.94 -5.87 18.22
C SER A 151 31.07 -4.65 17.28
N THR A 152 31.68 -4.80 16.11
CA THR A 152 31.81 -3.72 15.11
C THR A 152 30.68 -3.73 14.08
N VAL A 153 29.93 -4.83 14.00
CA VAL A 153 28.70 -4.90 13.19
C VAL A 153 27.55 -4.35 14.04
N ALA A 154 26.84 -3.36 13.52
CA ALA A 154 25.67 -2.78 14.18
C ALA A 154 24.57 -3.85 14.37
N LEU A 155 23.79 -3.71 15.44
CA LEU A 155 22.63 -4.58 15.71
C LEU A 155 21.54 -4.32 14.68
N SER A 156 20.77 -5.34 14.28
CA SER A 156 19.68 -5.20 13.30
C SER A 156 18.38 -4.81 13.98
N SER A 157 17.63 -3.90 13.38
CA SER A 157 16.29 -3.54 13.83
C SER A 157 15.31 -3.47 12.65
N SER A 158 14.18 -4.15 12.77
CA SER A 158 13.13 -4.21 11.74
C SER A 158 11.74 -4.46 12.33
N GLN A 159 10.70 -4.16 11.57
CA GLN A 159 9.29 -4.37 11.94
C GLN A 159 8.53 -5.03 10.79
N ILE A 160 7.51 -5.83 11.16
CA ILE A 160 6.52 -6.38 10.24
C ILE A 160 5.15 -5.87 10.71
N ILE A 161 4.43 -5.20 9.83
CA ILE A 161 3.13 -4.58 10.08
C ILE A 161 2.08 -5.31 9.25
N LEU A 162 0.97 -5.69 9.87
CA LEU A 162 -0.18 -6.33 9.23
C LEU A 162 -1.42 -5.45 9.42
N SER A 163 -2.07 -5.05 8.33
CA SER A 163 -3.26 -4.18 8.35
C SER A 163 -4.56 -5.00 8.28
N GLU A 164 -5.52 -4.71 9.17
CA GLU A 164 -6.77 -5.49 9.35
C GLU A 164 -7.65 -5.55 8.09
N THR A 165 -8.03 -4.40 7.53
CA THR A 165 -9.03 -4.35 6.44
C THR A 165 -8.40 -4.65 5.08
N THR A 166 -7.24 -4.09 4.80
CA THR A 166 -6.60 -4.17 3.49
C THR A 166 -5.74 -5.41 3.30
N ASN A 167 -5.33 -6.06 4.40
CA ASN A 167 -4.34 -7.14 4.39
C ASN A 167 -2.99 -6.72 3.78
N ILE A 168 -2.70 -5.42 3.80
CA ILE A 168 -1.40 -4.87 3.46
C ILE A 168 -0.38 -5.36 4.48
N ILE A 169 0.84 -5.58 4.01
CA ILE A 169 1.99 -5.98 4.80
C ILE A 169 3.07 -4.93 4.58
N ASP A 170 3.43 -4.19 5.62
CA ASP A 170 4.60 -3.32 5.56
C ASP A 170 5.78 -3.95 6.31
N VAL A 171 6.97 -3.73 5.75
CA VAL A 171 8.24 -4.10 6.37
C VAL A 171 9.07 -2.84 6.53
N GLN A 172 9.33 -2.46 7.77
CA GLN A 172 10.12 -1.28 8.13
C GLN A 172 11.50 -1.73 8.63
N VAL A 173 12.58 -1.39 7.93
CA VAL A 173 13.97 -1.69 8.31
C VAL A 173 14.59 -0.43 8.88
N ILE A 174 14.65 -0.36 10.21
CA ILE A 174 15.27 0.77 10.92
C ILE A 174 16.76 0.82 10.56
N ASN A 175 17.45 -0.31 10.71
CA ASN A 175 18.83 -0.43 10.30
C ASN A 175 19.24 -1.90 10.17
N ARG A 176 20.10 -2.18 9.20
CA ARG A 176 20.72 -3.49 9.00
C ARG A 176 22.12 -3.32 8.41
N THR A 177 23.10 -3.97 9.03
CA THR A 177 24.45 -4.11 8.48
C THR A 177 24.77 -5.59 8.28
N PRO A 178 25.14 -6.05 7.07
CA PRO A 178 25.36 -7.45 6.80
C PRO A 178 26.61 -7.96 7.53
N CYS A 179 26.46 -9.04 8.29
CA CYS A 179 27.59 -9.67 8.95
C CYS A 179 28.38 -10.59 8.02
N LEU A 180 29.41 -10.07 7.37
CA LEU A 180 30.17 -10.82 6.36
C LEU A 180 30.94 -12.04 6.90
N ALA A 181 31.21 -12.09 8.20
CA ALA A 181 31.87 -13.22 8.86
C ALA A 181 31.00 -14.47 8.94
N TRP A 182 29.67 -14.31 8.86
CA TRP A 182 28.70 -15.40 8.99
C TRP A 182 27.75 -15.41 7.80
N GLN A 183 27.61 -16.56 7.14
CA GLN A 183 26.78 -16.73 5.93
C GLN A 183 26.97 -15.64 4.85
N GLN A 184 28.15 -15.01 4.77
CA GLN A 184 28.41 -13.88 3.88
C GLN A 184 27.47 -12.67 4.11
N GLY A 185 26.84 -12.55 5.29
CA GLY A 185 25.91 -11.46 5.63
C GLY A 185 24.58 -11.51 4.88
N ARG A 186 24.17 -12.70 4.42
CA ARG A 186 22.95 -12.87 3.63
C ARG A 186 21.70 -12.61 4.48
N GLY A 187 20.82 -11.77 3.96
CA GLY A 187 19.46 -11.58 4.46
C GLY A 187 18.46 -11.50 3.32
N VAL A 188 17.18 -11.70 3.64
CA VAL A 188 16.08 -11.65 2.67
C VAL A 188 14.87 -10.92 3.25
N ILE A 189 14.25 -10.09 2.42
CA ILE A 189 12.92 -9.53 2.66
C ILE A 189 11.97 -10.09 1.60
N GLY A 190 10.77 -10.51 1.97
CA GLY A 190 9.80 -11.00 1.01
C GLY A 190 8.69 -11.86 1.60
N LEU A 191 7.81 -12.34 0.75
CA LEU A 191 6.67 -13.19 1.10
C LEU A 191 6.82 -14.53 0.43
N VAL A 192 6.52 -15.63 1.13
CA VAL A 192 6.56 -16.99 0.58
C VAL A 192 5.28 -17.72 0.91
N ASN A 193 4.64 -18.31 -0.10
CA ASN A 193 3.41 -19.08 0.08
C ASN A 193 3.65 -20.44 0.77
N LEU A 194 2.57 -21.20 1.00
CA LEU A 194 2.60 -22.44 1.78
C LEU A 194 3.53 -23.53 1.21
N ASP A 195 3.65 -23.64 -0.11
CA ASP A 195 4.48 -24.67 -0.76
C ASP A 195 5.85 -24.18 -1.24
N GLY A 196 6.08 -22.85 -1.22
CA GLY A 196 7.31 -22.19 -1.69
C GLY A 196 7.36 -21.98 -3.20
N THR A 197 6.27 -22.23 -3.93
CA THR A 197 6.20 -22.06 -5.39
C THR A 197 5.85 -20.64 -5.81
N GLN A 198 5.25 -19.84 -4.92
CA GLN A 198 4.98 -18.43 -5.12
C GLN A 198 5.70 -17.61 -4.06
N ALA A 199 6.37 -16.55 -4.50
CA ALA A 199 7.04 -15.62 -3.62
C ALA A 199 7.26 -14.28 -4.32
N ILE A 200 7.49 -13.24 -3.52
CA ILE A 200 7.89 -11.92 -3.98
C ILE A 200 8.91 -11.33 -3.01
N ALA A 201 9.87 -10.58 -3.52
CA ALA A 201 10.88 -9.88 -2.74
C ALA A 201 11.09 -8.47 -3.32
N PRO A 202 11.38 -7.46 -2.49
CA PRO A 202 11.71 -6.14 -2.98
C PRO A 202 12.97 -6.15 -3.87
N PRO A 203 13.13 -5.14 -4.76
CA PRO A 203 14.34 -4.99 -5.57
C PRO A 203 15.61 -5.04 -4.71
N GLY A 204 16.55 -5.92 -5.06
CA GLY A 204 17.82 -6.06 -4.34
C GLY A 204 17.72 -6.67 -2.94
N ARG A 205 16.56 -7.20 -2.52
CA ARG A 205 16.35 -7.84 -1.21
C ARG A 205 16.09 -9.35 -1.27
N ASN A 206 16.14 -9.93 -2.47
CA ASN A 206 15.97 -11.38 -2.68
C ASN A 206 17.27 -12.16 -2.40
N THR A 207 17.61 -12.33 -1.12
CA THR A 207 18.82 -13.01 -0.61
C THR A 207 20.12 -12.35 -1.07
N GLY A 208 20.77 -11.61 -0.16
CA GLY A 208 22.06 -10.98 -0.44
C GLY A 208 22.65 -10.26 0.76
N ASN A 209 23.83 -9.68 0.55
CA ASN A 209 24.61 -8.96 1.57
C ASN A 209 24.39 -7.44 1.49
N TRP A 210 23.13 -7.02 1.55
CA TRP A 210 22.73 -5.62 1.49
C TRP A 210 22.76 -4.94 2.88
N SER A 211 22.95 -3.63 2.90
CA SER A 211 22.70 -2.79 4.08
C SER A 211 21.41 -1.99 3.84
N ALA A 212 20.77 -1.58 4.92
CA ALA A 212 19.61 -0.70 4.88
C ALA A 212 19.60 0.21 6.13
N ASN A 213 19.10 1.42 5.98
CA ASN A 213 18.85 2.36 7.08
C ASN A 213 17.61 3.16 6.71
N GLN A 214 16.63 3.20 7.61
CA GLN A 214 15.35 3.88 7.39
C GLN A 214 14.73 3.51 6.03
N GLU A 215 14.57 2.21 5.79
CA GLU A 215 14.07 1.68 4.53
C GLU A 215 12.76 0.92 4.75
N ALA A 216 11.79 1.09 3.86
CA ALA A 216 10.48 0.49 4.04
C ALA A 216 9.89 -0.06 2.73
N TRP A 217 9.12 -1.15 2.87
CA TRP A 217 8.49 -1.85 1.76
C TRP A 217 7.06 -2.25 2.07
N ARG A 218 6.15 -1.90 1.16
CA ARG A 218 4.74 -2.31 1.19
C ARG A 218 4.49 -3.47 0.26
N PHE A 219 3.92 -4.55 0.78
CA PHE A 219 3.37 -5.63 -0.01
C PHE A 219 1.85 -5.61 0.07
N TYR A 220 1.22 -5.71 -1.10
CA TYR A 220 -0.24 -5.65 -1.23
C TYR A 220 -0.67 -6.57 -2.35
N ARG A 221 -1.97 -6.83 -2.44
CA ARG A 221 -2.55 -7.64 -3.50
C ARG A 221 -3.36 -6.74 -4.44
N PRO A 222 -2.87 -6.47 -5.66
CA PRO A 222 -3.58 -5.62 -6.60
C PRO A 222 -5.01 -6.11 -6.85
N GLY A 223 -6.00 -5.23 -6.66
CA GLY A 223 -7.42 -5.53 -6.89
C GLY A 223 -8.06 -6.53 -5.91
N TYR A 224 -7.45 -6.79 -4.76
CA TYR A 224 -8.04 -7.63 -3.72
C TYR A 224 -8.53 -6.79 -2.53
N TYR A 225 -9.85 -6.83 -2.32
CA TYR A 225 -10.52 -6.27 -1.15
C TYR A 225 -11.36 -7.39 -0.53
N PRO A 226 -11.09 -7.83 0.72
CA PRO A 226 -11.85 -8.90 1.37
C PRO A 226 -13.31 -8.51 1.60
N SER A 227 -13.52 -7.23 1.89
CA SER A 227 -14.79 -6.53 1.93
C SER A 227 -14.60 -5.18 1.27
N TYR A 228 -15.64 -4.68 0.63
CA TYR A 228 -15.68 -3.33 0.10
C TYR A 228 -16.36 -2.44 1.13
N SER A 229 -15.70 -1.36 1.56
CA SER A 229 -16.26 -0.38 2.47
C SER A 229 -16.94 0.73 1.67
N PHE A 230 -18.17 1.09 2.04
CA PHE A 230 -18.89 2.23 1.49
C PHE A 230 -19.30 3.15 2.64
N VAL A 231 -18.56 4.24 2.83
CA VAL A 231 -18.81 5.22 3.91
C VAL A 231 -19.43 6.47 3.32
N ARG A 232 -20.55 6.92 3.89
CA ARG A 232 -21.23 8.16 3.50
C ARG A 232 -21.45 9.08 4.70
N CYS A 233 -21.43 10.38 4.42
CA CYS A 233 -21.83 11.42 5.37
C CYS A 233 -23.34 11.38 5.67
N ASP A 234 -23.66 11.63 6.94
CA ASP A 234 -25.02 11.80 7.46
C ASP A 234 -25.35 13.29 7.65
N ASP A 235 -26.10 13.86 6.71
CA ASP A 235 -26.43 15.29 6.74
C ASP A 235 -27.48 15.65 7.81
N ASP A 236 -28.29 14.69 8.29
CA ASP A 236 -29.38 14.94 9.26
C ASP A 236 -29.25 14.13 10.57
N SER A 237 -28.17 13.36 10.70
CA SER A 237 -27.78 12.61 11.89
C SER A 237 -28.79 11.54 12.33
N ASP A 238 -29.60 11.01 11.40
CA ASP A 238 -30.57 9.96 11.68
C ASP A 238 -30.00 8.52 11.52
N SER A 239 -28.73 8.40 11.10
CA SER A 239 -27.98 7.19 10.79
C SER A 239 -28.45 6.41 9.56
N PHE A 240 -29.32 7.00 8.74
CA PHE A 240 -29.87 6.41 7.53
C PHE A 240 -29.64 7.31 6.31
N VAL A 241 -28.90 6.79 5.35
CA VAL A 241 -28.62 7.50 4.10
C VAL A 241 -28.97 6.63 2.91
N THR A 242 -29.21 7.30 1.78
CA THR A 242 -29.46 6.62 0.50
C THR A 242 -28.13 6.37 -0.19
N PHE A 243 -27.73 5.12 -0.37
CA PHE A 243 -26.54 4.72 -1.10
C PHE A 243 -26.84 4.50 -2.59
N ASP A 244 -25.97 5.00 -3.47
CA ASP A 244 -25.91 4.57 -4.86
C ASP A 244 -24.88 3.44 -4.99
N LEU A 245 -25.35 2.19 -4.91
CA LEU A 245 -24.49 1.00 -4.98
C LEU A 245 -23.81 0.83 -6.35
N THR A 246 -24.14 1.65 -7.35
CA THR A 246 -23.40 1.62 -8.63
C THR A 246 -21.97 2.12 -8.48
N VAL A 247 -21.68 2.94 -7.46
CA VAL A 247 -20.31 3.33 -7.06
C VAL A 247 -19.51 2.08 -6.72
N ALA A 248 -20.00 1.26 -5.78
CA ALA A 248 -19.37 -0.02 -5.44
C ALA A 248 -19.25 -0.98 -6.64
N ALA A 249 -20.18 -0.93 -7.60
CA ALA A 249 -20.07 -1.76 -8.81
C ALA A 249 -18.92 -1.30 -9.73
N ASN A 250 -18.71 0.02 -9.84
CA ASN A 250 -17.61 0.59 -10.62
C ASN A 250 -16.27 0.16 -10.02
N ASP A 251 -16.11 0.23 -8.70
CA ASP A 251 -14.85 -0.10 -8.04
C ASP A 251 -14.55 -1.61 -8.05
N LEU A 252 -15.58 -2.42 -7.84
CA LEU A 252 -15.44 -3.87 -7.78
C LEU A 252 -15.20 -4.51 -9.16
N SER A 253 -15.64 -3.85 -10.23
CA SER A 253 -15.47 -4.34 -11.60
C SER A 253 -15.38 -3.18 -12.60
N PRO A 254 -14.27 -2.40 -12.59
CA PRO A 254 -14.18 -1.19 -13.41
C PRO A 254 -14.34 -1.43 -14.92
N ALA A 255 -13.87 -2.59 -15.40
CA ALA A 255 -13.98 -2.98 -16.80
C ALA A 255 -15.40 -3.41 -17.21
N ASN A 256 -16.25 -3.81 -16.26
CA ASN A 256 -17.64 -4.19 -16.51
C ASN A 256 -18.51 -4.05 -15.25
N PRO A 257 -18.87 -2.82 -14.84
CA PRO A 257 -19.62 -2.58 -13.60
C PRO A 257 -21.03 -3.18 -13.66
N SER A 258 -21.64 -3.19 -14.86
CA SER A 258 -22.98 -3.71 -15.10
C SER A 258 -23.14 -5.22 -14.85
N ALA A 259 -22.04 -5.96 -14.71
CA ALA A 259 -22.05 -7.37 -14.35
C ALA A 259 -22.23 -7.60 -12.84
N ILE A 260 -22.14 -6.57 -12.02
CA ILE A 260 -22.31 -6.66 -10.57
C ILE A 260 -23.80 -6.58 -10.23
N SER A 261 -24.28 -7.53 -9.44
CA SER A 261 -25.63 -7.56 -8.87
C SER A 261 -25.57 -7.57 -7.35
N PHE A 262 -26.47 -6.85 -6.68
CA PHE A 262 -26.47 -6.72 -5.22
C PHE A 262 -27.59 -7.53 -4.57
N PHE A 263 -27.30 -8.09 -3.39
CA PHE A 263 -28.21 -8.91 -2.60
C PHE A 263 -28.16 -8.54 -1.12
N GLU A 264 -29.27 -8.71 -0.41
CA GLU A 264 -29.39 -8.45 1.02
C GLU A 264 -28.87 -9.61 1.89
N ASP A 265 -28.60 -10.76 1.27
CA ASP A 265 -28.17 -11.99 1.93
C ASP A 265 -27.05 -12.68 1.15
N ASN A 266 -26.14 -13.32 1.89
CA ASN A 266 -24.99 -14.02 1.31
C ASN A 266 -25.38 -15.22 0.42
N ALA A 267 -26.61 -15.75 0.57
CA ALA A 267 -27.10 -16.85 -0.27
C ALA A 267 -27.63 -16.36 -1.63
N LEU A 268 -27.58 -15.04 -1.89
CA LEU A 268 -28.03 -14.40 -3.12
C LEU A 268 -29.51 -14.66 -3.43
N THR A 269 -30.36 -14.73 -2.40
CA THR A 269 -31.78 -15.08 -2.55
C THR A 269 -32.70 -13.86 -2.54
N ILE A 270 -32.24 -12.74 -1.99
CA ILE A 270 -32.98 -11.49 -1.81
C ILE A 270 -32.23 -10.39 -2.57
N PRO A 271 -32.57 -10.15 -3.85
CA PRO A 271 -31.92 -9.12 -4.64
C PRO A 271 -32.27 -7.72 -4.12
N VAL A 272 -31.31 -6.80 -4.18
CA VAL A 272 -31.55 -5.38 -3.92
C VAL A 272 -32.42 -4.82 -5.05
N ALA A 273 -33.61 -4.32 -4.70
CA ALA A 273 -34.61 -3.88 -5.67
C ALA A 273 -34.23 -2.57 -6.39
N ASN A 274 -33.57 -1.64 -5.70
CA ASN A 274 -33.16 -0.35 -6.25
C ASN A 274 -31.71 -0.02 -5.86
N PRO A 275 -30.71 -0.52 -6.63
CA PRO A 275 -29.29 -0.31 -6.32
C PRO A 275 -28.86 1.17 -6.34
N THR A 276 -29.50 2.03 -7.13
CA THR A 276 -29.14 3.46 -7.23
C THR A 276 -29.72 4.32 -6.10
N ALA A 277 -30.59 3.75 -5.26
CA ALA A 277 -31.17 4.46 -4.13
C ALA A 277 -31.49 3.48 -3.00
N TYR A 278 -30.46 2.79 -2.54
CA TYR A 278 -30.55 1.82 -1.46
C TYR A 278 -30.52 2.52 -0.11
N ILE A 279 -31.54 2.33 0.74
CA ILE A 279 -31.56 2.92 2.08
C ILE A 279 -31.11 1.85 3.09
N ASN A 280 -30.09 2.14 3.89
CA ASN A 280 -29.66 1.23 4.94
C ASN A 280 -30.75 1.10 6.03
N THR A 281 -30.79 -0.04 6.73
CA THR A 281 -31.74 -0.30 7.83
C THR A 281 -31.04 -0.52 9.18
N SER A 282 -29.71 -0.48 9.16
CA SER A 282 -28.83 -0.50 10.31
C SER A 282 -27.55 0.26 9.94
N ASN A 283 -26.81 0.72 10.94
CA ASN A 283 -25.47 1.27 10.74
C ASN A 283 -24.48 0.50 11.65
N PRO A 284 -23.52 -0.28 11.10
CA PRO A 284 -23.34 -0.56 9.67
C PRO A 284 -24.41 -1.53 9.11
N ARG A 285 -24.53 -1.59 7.77
CA ARG A 285 -25.37 -2.54 7.01
C ARG A 285 -24.50 -3.29 6.01
N THR A 286 -24.56 -4.63 6.01
CA THR A 286 -23.88 -5.43 4.97
C THR A 286 -24.86 -5.84 3.88
N VAL A 287 -24.46 -5.59 2.63
CA VAL A 287 -25.05 -6.18 1.42
C VAL A 287 -23.98 -6.99 0.69
N TYR A 288 -24.37 -7.75 -0.33
CA TYR A 288 -23.47 -8.69 -1.04
C TYR A 288 -23.48 -8.39 -2.53
N ALA A 289 -22.31 -8.08 -3.08
CA ALA A 289 -22.08 -7.91 -4.49
C ALA A 289 -21.69 -9.25 -5.12
N SER A 290 -22.41 -9.68 -6.16
CA SER A 290 -22.11 -10.88 -6.94
C SER A 290 -21.74 -10.49 -8.37
N GLY A 291 -20.59 -10.98 -8.84
CA GLY A 291 -20.09 -10.74 -10.19
C GLY A 291 -18.71 -11.34 -10.39
N ASN A 292 -18.30 -11.55 -11.65
CA ASN A 292 -16.98 -12.11 -12.01
C ASN A 292 -16.64 -13.46 -11.33
N GLY A 293 -17.65 -14.26 -10.99
CA GLY A 293 -17.49 -15.55 -10.32
C GLY A 293 -17.18 -15.48 -8.82
N ALA A 294 -17.29 -14.29 -8.21
CA ALA A 294 -17.07 -14.07 -6.79
C ALA A 294 -18.30 -13.41 -6.12
N ILE A 295 -18.37 -13.57 -4.81
CA ILE A 295 -19.29 -12.82 -3.93
C ILE A 295 -18.41 -12.00 -3.00
N ARG A 296 -18.69 -10.71 -2.87
CA ARG A 296 -18.01 -9.80 -1.94
C ARG A 296 -19.01 -9.14 -1.01
N SER A 297 -18.63 -9.00 0.25
CA SER A 297 -19.37 -8.20 1.21
C SER A 297 -19.13 -6.71 0.93
N VAL A 298 -20.20 -5.92 0.92
CA VAL A 298 -20.20 -4.46 0.82
C VAL A 298 -20.73 -3.95 2.15
N ILE A 299 -19.89 -3.27 2.90
CA ILE A 299 -20.19 -2.76 4.24
C ILE A 299 -20.57 -1.29 4.09
N LEU A 300 -21.85 -1.01 4.25
CA LEU A 300 -22.42 0.33 4.20
C LEU A 300 -22.35 0.94 5.60
N SER A 301 -21.64 2.04 5.73
CA SER A 301 -21.42 2.75 6.99
C SER A 301 -21.78 4.22 6.83
N VAL A 302 -22.30 4.80 7.91
CA VAL A 302 -22.73 6.19 7.95
C VAL A 302 -21.96 6.90 9.07
N ILE A 303 -21.37 8.05 8.77
CA ILE A 303 -20.58 8.85 9.72
C ILE A 303 -21.09 10.30 9.81
N ASP A 304 -20.83 10.94 10.94
CA ASP A 304 -21.08 12.37 11.14
C ASP A 304 -19.89 13.17 10.58
N CYS A 305 -19.99 13.63 9.33
CA CYS A 305 -18.95 14.43 8.69
C CYS A 305 -18.93 15.90 9.13
N SER A 306 -19.76 16.30 10.11
CA SER A 306 -19.59 17.59 10.77
C SER A 306 -18.38 17.61 11.71
N ILE A 307 -17.86 16.42 12.03
CA ILE A 307 -16.63 16.20 12.76
C ILE A 307 -15.55 15.83 11.75
N ASP A 308 -14.42 16.51 11.87
CA ASP A 308 -13.15 16.10 11.28
C ASP A 308 -12.65 14.87 12.05
N ALA A 309 -12.65 13.71 11.37
CA ALA A 309 -12.60 12.40 12.01
C ALA A 309 -11.20 11.99 12.50
N ASP A 310 -10.13 12.46 11.87
CA ASP A 310 -8.73 12.30 12.31
C ASP A 310 -8.14 13.57 12.95
N SER A 311 -8.86 14.70 12.88
CA SER A 311 -8.47 16.00 13.44
C SER A 311 -7.25 16.61 12.75
N ASP A 312 -7.12 16.40 11.44
CA ASP A 312 -6.03 16.93 10.62
C ASP A 312 -6.32 18.32 10.03
N SER A 313 -7.47 18.92 10.34
CA SER A 313 -7.98 20.23 9.86
C SER A 313 -8.67 20.20 8.50
N VAL A 314 -8.69 19.09 7.77
CA VAL A 314 -9.51 18.88 6.59
C VAL A 314 -10.86 18.32 7.04
N PRO A 315 -11.99 18.95 6.67
CA PRO A 315 -13.29 18.37 6.99
C PRO A 315 -13.51 17.05 6.24
N SER A 316 -13.93 15.99 6.93
CA SER A 316 -14.22 14.68 6.30
C SER A 316 -15.22 14.72 5.14
N ALA A 317 -16.10 15.71 5.09
CA ALA A 317 -17.01 15.90 3.95
C ALA A 317 -16.30 16.38 2.66
N THR A 318 -15.09 16.92 2.75
CA THR A 318 -14.30 17.42 1.62
C THR A 318 -13.23 16.45 1.13
N GLU A 319 -13.09 15.31 1.80
CA GLU A 319 -12.10 14.27 1.51
C GLU A 319 -12.63 13.18 0.57
N ASP A 320 -13.85 13.34 0.07
CA ASP A 320 -14.35 12.66 -1.12
C ASP A 320 -13.70 13.30 -2.37
N VAL A 321 -12.40 13.01 -2.56
CA VAL A 321 -11.55 13.64 -3.59
C VAL A 321 -12.16 13.45 -4.97
N ASN A 322 -12.72 12.27 -5.21
CA ASN A 322 -13.25 11.87 -6.52
C ASN A 322 -14.74 12.27 -6.72
N ASN A 323 -15.43 12.74 -5.68
CA ASN A 323 -16.84 13.13 -5.62
C ASN A 323 -17.84 12.02 -6.02
N ASP A 324 -17.53 10.76 -5.71
CA ASP A 324 -18.41 9.61 -5.95
C ASP A 324 -19.30 9.26 -4.75
N THR A 325 -19.20 10.03 -3.67
CA THR A 325 -19.91 9.91 -2.39
C THR A 325 -19.39 8.84 -1.42
N ASN A 326 -18.31 8.12 -1.75
CA ASN A 326 -17.75 7.06 -0.91
C ASN A 326 -16.39 7.43 -0.30
N LEU A 327 -16.39 8.00 0.90
CA LEU A 327 -15.15 8.36 1.61
C LEU A 327 -14.17 7.20 1.86
N ALA A 328 -14.63 5.95 1.82
CA ALA A 328 -13.78 4.80 2.15
C ALA A 328 -12.99 4.24 0.96
N ASN A 329 -13.14 4.78 -0.25
CA ASN A 329 -12.32 4.40 -1.41
C ASN A 329 -11.29 5.47 -1.82
N ASP A 330 -11.31 6.65 -1.20
CA ASP A 330 -10.28 7.67 -1.31
C ASP A 330 -9.17 7.36 -0.30
N ASP A 331 -8.03 6.90 -0.80
CA ASP A 331 -6.82 6.47 -0.06
C ASP A 331 -5.63 6.87 -0.96
N THR A 332 -5.13 8.10 -0.80
CA THR A 332 -4.21 8.73 -1.75
C THR A 332 -2.86 8.02 -1.80
N ASP A 333 -2.31 7.63 -0.64
CA ASP A 333 -1.01 6.97 -0.51
C ASP A 333 -1.07 5.42 -0.62
N LEU A 334 -2.28 4.85 -0.61
CA LEU A 334 -2.57 3.42 -0.67
C LEU A 334 -2.01 2.63 0.53
N ASP A 335 -2.04 3.19 1.74
CA ASP A 335 -1.70 2.50 2.99
C ASP A 335 -2.85 1.69 3.60
N GLY A 336 -4.05 1.92 3.09
CA GLY A 336 -5.26 1.26 3.53
C GLY A 336 -6.01 1.98 4.65
N ILE A 337 -5.60 3.19 5.00
CA ILE A 337 -6.36 4.17 5.76
C ILE A 337 -6.95 5.14 4.72
N PRO A 338 -8.28 5.25 4.61
CA PRO A 338 -8.87 6.26 3.73
C PRO A 338 -8.56 7.66 4.24
N ASN A 339 -8.46 8.64 3.33
CA ASN A 339 -8.02 10.01 3.61
C ASN A 339 -8.71 10.61 4.83
N TYR A 340 -10.05 10.49 4.92
CA TYR A 340 -10.82 11.01 6.07
C TYR A 340 -10.51 10.41 7.44
N LEU A 341 -9.60 9.44 7.52
CA LEU A 341 -9.06 8.85 8.74
C LEU A 341 -7.52 8.84 8.77
N ASP A 342 -6.88 9.45 7.78
CA ASP A 342 -5.43 9.55 7.61
C ASP A 342 -4.95 10.98 7.80
N ASN A 343 -3.97 11.16 8.67
CA ASN A 343 -3.49 12.49 9.04
C ASN A 343 -2.24 12.92 8.24
N ASP A 344 -1.87 12.12 7.25
CA ASP A 344 -0.73 12.24 6.31
C ASP A 344 -1.22 11.60 4.99
N ASP A 345 -2.19 12.25 4.36
CA ASP A 345 -3.06 11.72 3.30
C ASP A 345 -2.29 11.12 2.11
N ASP A 346 -1.22 11.77 1.69
CA ASP A 346 -0.39 11.37 0.55
C ASP A 346 0.88 10.59 0.92
N GLY A 347 1.06 10.37 2.23
CA GLY A 347 2.11 9.56 2.80
C GLY A 347 3.49 10.12 2.46
N ASP A 348 3.71 11.40 2.67
CA ASP A 348 4.94 12.09 2.33
C ASP A 348 5.78 12.53 3.56
N LEU A 349 5.27 12.22 4.76
CA LEU A 349 5.82 12.55 6.09
C LEU A 349 5.57 13.99 6.56
N VAL A 350 4.92 14.82 5.76
CA VAL A 350 4.35 16.09 6.18
C VAL A 350 2.90 15.83 6.60
N LEU A 351 2.48 16.44 7.72
CA LEU A 351 1.12 16.22 8.20
C LEU A 351 0.15 17.05 7.35
N THR A 352 -0.99 16.47 6.97
CA THR A 352 -2.07 17.18 6.26
C THR A 352 -2.40 18.54 6.89
N SER A 353 -2.43 18.59 8.24
CA SER A 353 -2.66 19.83 9.01
C SER A 353 -1.63 20.96 8.80
N VAL A 354 -0.42 20.63 8.39
CA VAL A 354 0.67 21.57 8.09
C VAL A 354 0.54 22.09 6.66
N GLU A 355 0.04 21.27 5.74
CA GLU A 355 -0.05 21.61 4.32
C GLU A 355 -1.36 22.32 3.97
N TYR A 356 -2.45 21.91 4.61
CA TYR A 356 -3.79 22.38 4.31
C TYR A 356 -3.95 23.91 4.46
N VAL A 357 -3.31 24.56 5.45
CA VAL A 357 -3.51 26.01 5.72
C VAL A 357 -2.30 26.75 6.33
N PHE A 358 -1.13 26.74 5.68
CA PHE A 358 -0.09 27.75 5.98
C PHE A 358 0.48 28.44 4.74
N ALA A 359 -0.36 29.19 4.02
CA ALA A 359 0.13 30.28 3.20
C ALA A 359 0.85 31.32 4.09
N ARG A 360 2.19 31.25 4.19
CA ARG A 360 3.02 32.24 4.89
C ARG A 360 3.06 33.61 4.18
N VAL A 361 2.07 33.96 3.36
CA VAL A 361 2.03 35.25 2.66
C VAL A 361 0.59 35.79 2.55
N ASN A 362 0.34 36.84 3.34
CA ASN A 362 -0.79 37.78 3.31
C ASN A 362 -2.14 37.39 3.97
N PRO A 363 -2.56 38.09 5.05
CA PRO A 363 -3.82 37.84 5.78
C PRO A 363 -5.08 38.40 5.07
N ARG A 364 -5.15 38.36 3.74
CA ARG A 364 -6.24 39.01 2.97
C ARG A 364 -6.82 38.21 1.81
N GLN A 365 -6.46 36.94 1.63
CA GLN A 365 -7.16 36.06 0.69
C GLN A 365 -7.84 34.92 1.44
N VAL A 366 -9.06 34.64 0.97
CA VAL A 366 -9.94 33.52 1.34
C VAL A 366 -9.11 32.23 1.37
N ASN A 367 -9.43 31.28 2.26
CA ASN A 367 -8.86 29.93 2.31
C ASN A 367 -8.67 29.33 0.90
N VAL A 368 -7.49 29.53 0.29
CA VAL A 368 -7.08 28.84 -0.91
C VAL A 368 -6.23 27.69 -0.39
N ILE A 369 -6.65 26.48 -0.72
CA ILE A 369 -5.88 25.26 -0.47
C ILE A 369 -4.49 25.45 -1.11
N LEU A 370 -3.42 25.12 -0.38
CA LEU A 370 -2.06 25.25 -0.90
C LEU A 370 -1.86 24.27 -2.06
N ASP A 371 -1.25 24.77 -3.13
CA ASP A 371 -0.90 24.06 -4.36
C ASP A 371 0.38 24.76 -4.87
N THR A 372 1.53 24.25 -4.46
CA THR A 372 2.84 24.94 -4.58
C THR A 372 3.33 24.93 -6.03
N ASP A 373 3.12 23.85 -6.77
CA ASP A 373 3.54 23.71 -8.18
C ASP A 373 2.46 24.12 -9.20
N LEU A 374 1.22 24.37 -8.73
CA LEU A 374 0.05 24.79 -9.52
C LEU A 374 -0.44 23.74 -10.52
N ASP A 375 -0.26 22.46 -10.22
CA ASP A 375 -0.71 21.37 -11.08
C ASP A 375 -2.17 20.95 -10.84
N GLY A 376 -2.82 21.57 -9.85
CA GLY A 376 -4.24 21.43 -9.54
C GLY A 376 -4.55 20.33 -8.54
N ILE A 377 -3.53 19.70 -7.94
CA ILE A 377 -3.67 18.79 -6.82
C ILE A 377 -3.12 19.51 -5.57
N PRO A 378 -3.91 19.64 -4.50
CA PRO A 378 -3.46 20.23 -3.24
C PRO A 378 -2.21 19.58 -2.66
N ASN A 379 -1.40 20.36 -1.95
CA ASN A 379 -0.19 19.86 -1.28
C ASN A 379 -0.45 18.63 -0.40
N TYR A 380 -1.47 18.68 0.47
CA TYR A 380 -1.84 17.54 1.31
C TYR A 380 -2.32 16.28 0.56
N LEU A 381 -2.43 16.33 -0.77
CA LEU A 381 -2.75 15.19 -1.65
C LEU A 381 -1.64 14.98 -2.70
N ASP A 382 -0.46 15.59 -2.50
CA ASP A 382 0.63 15.72 -3.44
C ASP A 382 2.02 15.45 -2.81
N ASN A 383 2.48 14.21 -2.96
CA ASN A 383 3.77 13.83 -2.43
C ASN A 383 5.01 14.31 -3.23
N ASP A 384 4.85 15.24 -4.18
CA ASP A 384 5.89 15.94 -4.96
C ASP A 384 5.51 17.43 -5.06
N ASP A 385 5.32 18.04 -3.88
CA ASP A 385 4.70 19.34 -3.63
C ASP A 385 5.16 20.51 -4.51
N ASP A 386 6.43 20.53 -4.90
CA ASP A 386 7.03 21.59 -5.71
C ASP A 386 7.22 21.21 -7.19
N GLY A 387 6.86 19.97 -7.54
CA GLY A 387 6.86 19.43 -8.90
C GLY A 387 8.25 19.24 -9.51
N ASP A 388 9.31 19.11 -8.69
CA ASP A 388 10.66 18.90 -9.20
C ASP A 388 11.01 17.44 -9.56
N GLY A 389 10.14 16.50 -9.15
CA GLY A 389 10.24 15.08 -9.45
C GLY A 389 11.00 14.27 -8.41
N LEU A 390 11.38 14.87 -7.28
CA LEU A 390 11.87 14.20 -6.08
C LEU A 390 10.76 14.21 -5.02
N LEU A 391 10.16 13.05 -4.73
CA LEU A 391 9.09 12.95 -3.74
C LEU A 391 9.48 13.60 -2.40
N THR A 392 8.57 14.34 -1.77
CA THR A 392 8.77 15.11 -0.52
C THR A 392 9.47 14.29 0.57
N TRP A 393 9.04 13.05 0.82
CA TRP A 393 9.67 12.20 1.84
C TRP A 393 11.14 11.88 1.58
N ARG A 394 11.62 12.03 0.34
CA ARG A 394 13.04 11.86 -0.06
C ARG A 394 13.87 13.13 0.10
N GLU A 395 13.25 14.22 0.49
CA GLU A 395 13.86 15.52 0.75
C GLU A 395 14.15 15.74 2.24
N ASP A 396 13.94 14.71 3.06
CA ASP A 396 14.56 14.56 4.38
C ASP A 396 16.07 14.24 4.22
N TYR A 397 16.84 15.26 3.87
CA TYR A 397 18.28 15.17 3.65
C TYR A 397 19.05 14.81 4.92
N ASN A 398 18.51 15.18 6.08
CA ASN A 398 19.14 14.93 7.37
C ASN A 398 18.78 13.53 7.96
N HIS A 399 17.74 12.88 7.43
CA HIS A 399 17.16 11.60 7.83
C HIS A 399 16.62 11.58 9.27
N ASP A 400 15.94 12.63 9.72
CA ASP A 400 15.27 12.69 11.02
C ASP A 400 13.78 12.32 10.97
N GLY A 401 13.27 12.02 9.78
CA GLY A 401 11.87 11.66 9.50
C GLY A 401 10.96 12.88 9.42
N ASN A 402 11.50 14.07 9.10
CA ASN A 402 10.71 15.30 9.00
C ASN A 402 11.24 16.20 7.85
N PRO A 403 10.80 15.97 6.60
CA PRO A 403 11.11 16.84 5.46
C PRO A 403 10.70 18.31 5.71
N GLY A 404 9.67 18.53 6.52
CA GLY A 404 9.13 19.85 6.84
C GLY A 404 10.08 20.81 7.58
N ASN A 405 11.25 20.33 8.02
CA ASN A 405 12.26 21.14 8.72
C ASN A 405 13.56 21.37 7.93
N ASP A 406 13.71 20.74 6.77
CA ASP A 406 14.90 20.84 5.95
C ASP A 406 14.85 22.09 5.07
N ASP A 407 15.93 22.89 5.15
CA ASP A 407 16.12 24.15 4.41
C ASP A 407 17.62 24.27 4.08
N THR A 408 18.04 23.50 3.07
CA THR A 408 19.45 23.32 2.70
C THR A 408 20.09 24.61 2.21
N ASN A 409 19.31 25.51 1.63
CA ASN A 409 19.78 26.79 1.09
C ASN A 409 19.60 27.98 2.08
N SER A 410 18.95 27.76 3.22
CA SER A 410 18.61 28.77 4.24
C SER A 410 17.71 29.91 3.72
N SER A 411 16.75 29.62 2.83
CA SER A 411 15.80 30.58 2.29
C SER A 411 14.71 30.97 3.31
N GLY A 412 14.44 30.10 4.29
CA GLY A 412 13.31 30.17 5.20
C GLY A 412 12.02 29.50 4.69
N THR A 413 12.06 28.88 3.52
CA THR A 413 11.08 27.92 3.01
C THR A 413 11.69 26.52 3.16
N ALA A 414 10.85 25.51 3.36
CA ALA A 414 11.34 24.14 3.44
C ALA A 414 11.65 23.62 2.04
N ASP A 415 12.62 22.73 1.91
CA ASP A 415 13.15 22.26 0.63
C ASP A 415 12.06 21.64 -0.25
N TYR A 416 11.10 20.89 0.33
CA TYR A 416 9.97 20.27 -0.39
C TYR A 416 8.96 21.24 -1.03
N LEU A 417 9.09 22.53 -0.76
CA LEU A 417 8.28 23.60 -1.35
C LEU A 417 9.12 24.46 -2.32
N GLU A 418 10.32 24.00 -2.69
CA GLU A 418 11.30 24.75 -3.47
C GLU A 418 11.95 23.92 -4.60
N SER A 419 11.29 23.91 -5.76
CA SER A 419 11.75 23.16 -6.95
C SER A 419 13.15 23.48 -7.48
N SER A 420 13.82 24.49 -6.91
CA SER A 420 15.20 24.85 -7.23
C SER A 420 16.25 24.17 -6.33
N VAL A 421 15.83 23.47 -5.27
CA VAL A 421 16.71 22.84 -4.29
C VAL A 421 17.09 21.41 -4.69
N ALA A 422 16.22 20.65 -5.36
CA ALA A 422 16.54 19.27 -5.73
C ALA A 422 17.92 19.15 -6.35
N LEU A 423 18.76 18.38 -5.69
CA LEU A 423 20.10 18.02 -6.16
C LEU A 423 20.05 16.97 -7.29
N GLY A 424 18.86 16.73 -7.84
CA GLY A 424 18.62 15.91 -9.02
C GLY A 424 19.28 16.51 -10.27
N VAL A 425 19.71 15.64 -11.19
CA VAL A 425 20.14 16.08 -12.51
C VAL A 425 18.95 16.74 -13.16
N THR A 426 18.95 18.07 -13.29
CA THR A 426 17.89 18.83 -13.96
C THR A 426 17.64 18.14 -15.30
N PRO A 427 16.53 17.39 -15.46
CA PRO A 427 16.17 16.94 -16.79
C PRO A 427 15.95 18.22 -17.58
N VAL A 428 16.38 18.26 -18.83
CA VAL A 428 15.93 19.33 -19.70
C VAL A 428 14.41 19.19 -19.75
N SER A 429 13.69 20.08 -19.06
CA SER A 429 12.26 19.95 -18.85
C SER A 429 11.50 20.41 -20.10
N ILE A 430 10.39 19.75 -20.36
CA ILE A 430 9.39 20.25 -21.30
C ILE A 430 8.71 21.42 -20.59
N ASP A 431 8.56 22.57 -21.26
CA ASP A 431 7.82 23.72 -20.71
C ASP A 431 6.41 23.26 -20.28
N ASN A 432 6.02 23.54 -19.02
CA ASN A 432 4.77 23.03 -18.39
C ASN A 432 3.51 23.34 -19.21
N ASN A 433 3.52 24.38 -20.06
CA ASN A 433 2.37 24.69 -20.93
C ASN A 433 2.29 23.85 -22.23
N SER A 434 3.35 23.10 -22.55
CA SER A 434 3.47 22.39 -23.81
C SER A 434 2.70 21.07 -23.84
N ILE A 435 2.51 20.44 -22.69
CA ILE A 435 1.70 19.23 -22.54
C ILE A 435 0.53 19.57 -21.62
N LYS A 436 -0.66 19.05 -21.94
CA LYS A 436 -1.82 19.11 -21.07
C LYS A 436 -2.31 17.71 -20.78
N VAL A 437 -2.56 17.43 -19.50
CA VAL A 437 -3.10 16.16 -19.03
C VAL A 437 -4.53 16.41 -18.53
N PHE A 438 -5.53 15.74 -19.13
CA PHE A 438 -6.94 15.97 -18.79
C PHE A 438 -7.86 14.81 -19.21
N PRO A 439 -9.06 14.66 -18.61
CA PRO A 439 -9.50 15.40 -17.42
C PRO A 439 -8.65 15.02 -16.20
N ASN A 440 -8.50 15.95 -15.27
CA ASN A 440 -7.98 15.70 -13.92
C ASN A 440 -9.04 16.28 -12.96
N PRO A 441 -9.76 15.47 -12.18
CA PRO A 441 -9.65 14.01 -12.06
C PRO A 441 -10.12 13.21 -13.30
N ALA A 442 -9.60 11.99 -13.49
CA ALA A 442 -9.87 11.11 -14.64
C ALA A 442 -10.61 9.84 -14.23
N THR A 443 -11.72 9.48 -14.89
CA THR A 443 -12.45 8.22 -14.59
C THR A 443 -12.04 7.06 -15.49
N ASN A 444 -12.28 7.18 -16.80
CA ASN A 444 -12.11 6.05 -17.74
C ASN A 444 -10.93 6.25 -18.69
N VAL A 445 -10.64 7.50 -19.02
CA VAL A 445 -9.64 7.87 -20.01
C VAL A 445 -8.86 9.08 -19.52
N LEU A 446 -7.56 9.07 -19.80
CA LEU A 446 -6.66 10.20 -19.62
C LEU A 446 -6.19 10.65 -20.99
N ASN A 447 -6.31 11.93 -21.29
CA ASN A 447 -5.81 12.52 -22.52
C ASN A 447 -4.54 13.30 -22.24
N ILE A 448 -3.52 13.05 -23.07
CA ILE A 448 -2.27 13.78 -23.06
C ILE A 448 -2.19 14.52 -24.39
N GLN A 449 -2.38 15.84 -24.32
CA GLN A 449 -2.27 16.74 -25.46
C GLN A 449 -0.87 17.34 -25.48
N ASN A 450 -0.10 16.95 -26.48
CA ASN A 450 1.17 17.56 -26.84
C ASN A 450 0.93 18.71 -27.82
N ASN A 451 1.28 19.93 -27.42
CA ASN A 451 1.18 21.16 -28.21
C ASN A 451 2.53 21.60 -28.80
N THR A 452 3.57 20.76 -28.71
CA THR A 452 4.86 21.01 -29.35
C THR A 452 4.86 20.59 -30.81
N ASP A 453 5.86 21.05 -31.56
CA ASP A 453 6.06 20.69 -32.97
C ASP A 453 6.52 19.22 -33.16
N ASP A 454 7.03 18.57 -32.10
CA ASP A 454 7.44 17.17 -32.12
C ASP A 454 6.47 16.29 -31.34
N THR A 455 5.68 15.51 -32.07
CA THR A 455 4.67 14.63 -31.48
C THR A 455 5.19 13.26 -31.07
N ASN A 456 6.47 12.95 -31.30
CA ASN A 456 7.07 11.67 -30.92
C ASN A 456 7.40 11.64 -29.42
N ALA A 457 6.56 10.92 -28.67
CA ALA A 457 6.66 10.86 -27.22
C ALA A 457 6.64 9.42 -26.69
N SER A 458 7.39 9.18 -25.62
CA SER A 458 7.21 8.03 -24.74
C SER A 458 6.43 8.49 -23.51
N ILE A 459 5.33 7.81 -23.19
CA ILE A 459 4.48 8.12 -22.05
C ILE A 459 4.51 6.94 -21.10
N GLU A 460 4.82 7.18 -19.83
CA GLU A 460 4.84 6.19 -18.76
C GLU A 460 3.96 6.71 -17.62
N ILE A 461 3.13 5.85 -17.03
CA ILE A 461 2.32 6.19 -15.86
C ILE A 461 2.86 5.40 -14.67
N TYR A 462 3.03 6.08 -13.55
CA TYR A 462 3.52 5.55 -12.28
C TYR A 462 2.47 5.80 -11.19
N SER A 463 2.36 4.89 -10.22
CA SER A 463 1.64 5.17 -8.97
C SER A 463 2.42 6.15 -8.11
N ILE A 464 1.76 6.70 -7.09
CA ILE A 464 2.38 7.56 -6.06
C ILE A 464 3.63 6.95 -5.41
N SER A 465 3.63 5.63 -5.22
CA SER A 465 4.78 4.85 -4.72
C SER A 465 5.90 4.58 -5.75
N GLY A 466 5.84 5.21 -6.93
CA GLY A 466 6.85 5.11 -7.98
C GLY A 466 6.79 3.82 -8.82
N ALA A 467 5.75 3.01 -8.68
CA ALA A 467 5.59 1.78 -9.46
C ALA A 467 5.02 2.08 -10.84
N LYS A 468 5.70 1.64 -11.90
CA LYS A 468 5.23 1.86 -13.27
C LYS A 468 4.01 1.00 -13.58
N VAL A 469 2.85 1.63 -13.81
CA VAL A 469 1.58 0.96 -14.10
C VAL A 469 1.24 0.91 -15.59
N LYS A 470 1.66 1.89 -16.40
CA LYS A 470 1.47 1.89 -17.87
C LYS A 470 2.70 2.43 -18.61
N SER A 471 2.87 2.01 -19.86
CA SER A 471 3.91 2.53 -20.76
C SER A 471 3.48 2.40 -22.21
N LEU A 472 3.64 3.47 -22.99
CA LEU A 472 3.33 3.49 -24.42
C LEU A 472 4.20 4.51 -25.16
N LYS A 473 4.28 4.34 -26.48
CA LYS A 473 4.89 5.32 -27.39
C LYS A 473 3.82 5.85 -28.33
N THR A 474 3.87 7.14 -28.61
CA THR A 474 2.91 7.83 -29.48
C THR A 474 3.61 8.78 -30.44
N THR A 475 2.96 9.03 -31.57
CA THR A 475 3.32 10.07 -32.54
C THR A 475 2.16 11.04 -32.78
N GLN A 476 1.11 10.94 -31.97
CA GLN A 476 -0.10 11.73 -32.09
C GLN A 476 -0.03 12.94 -31.14
N ALA A 477 -0.49 14.10 -31.62
CA ALA A 477 -0.59 15.30 -30.79
C ALA A 477 -1.56 15.11 -29.61
N LEU A 478 -2.64 14.36 -29.80
CA LEU A 478 -3.55 13.94 -28.73
C LEU A 478 -3.45 12.44 -28.56
N THR A 479 -3.09 11.98 -27.36
CA THR A 479 -3.05 10.55 -27.02
C THR A 479 -4.04 10.27 -25.91
N THR A 480 -5.00 9.38 -26.17
CA THR A 480 -5.98 8.93 -25.18
C THR A 480 -5.56 7.58 -24.63
N ILE A 481 -5.47 7.50 -23.31
CA ILE A 481 -5.03 6.32 -22.55
C ILE A 481 -6.22 5.83 -21.73
N ALA A 482 -6.56 4.54 -21.85
CA ALA A 482 -7.54 3.94 -20.95
C ALA A 482 -6.91 3.80 -19.55
N VAL A 483 -7.56 4.39 -18.56
CA VAL A 483 -7.16 4.34 -17.14
C VAL A 483 -8.23 3.70 -16.26
N SER A 484 -9.34 3.21 -16.84
CA SER A 484 -10.43 2.55 -16.10
C SER A 484 -9.98 1.32 -15.30
N ASP A 485 -8.86 0.71 -15.66
CA ASP A 485 -8.26 -0.44 -14.97
C ASP A 485 -7.35 -0.04 -13.79
N LEU A 486 -7.07 1.25 -13.62
CA LEU A 486 -6.35 1.78 -12.48
C LEU A 486 -7.30 1.97 -11.29
N GLN A 487 -6.81 1.70 -10.09
CA GLN A 487 -7.52 2.01 -8.84
C GLN A 487 -7.59 3.53 -8.66
N SER A 488 -8.57 3.99 -7.89
CA SER A 488 -8.66 5.39 -7.46
C SER A 488 -7.37 5.79 -6.72
N GLY A 489 -6.98 7.05 -6.84
CA GLY A 489 -5.74 7.58 -6.24
C GLY A 489 -4.89 8.39 -7.21
N VAL A 490 -3.71 8.83 -6.74
CA VAL A 490 -2.82 9.74 -7.47
C VAL A 490 -1.79 8.97 -8.31
N TYR A 491 -1.56 9.46 -9.53
CA TYR A 491 -0.64 8.87 -10.49
C TYR A 491 0.21 9.93 -11.19
N PHE A 492 1.46 9.57 -11.48
CA PHE A 492 2.41 10.39 -12.22
C PHE A 492 2.52 9.93 -13.67
N VAL A 493 2.37 10.86 -14.60
CA VAL A 493 2.59 10.71 -16.03
C VAL A 493 3.95 11.31 -16.38
N LYS A 494 4.88 10.44 -16.75
CA LYS A 494 6.16 10.84 -17.34
C LYS A 494 6.06 10.85 -18.86
N VAL A 495 6.27 12.01 -19.47
CA VAL A 495 6.36 12.20 -20.92
C VAL A 495 7.81 12.47 -21.30
N THR A 496 8.38 11.63 -22.16
CA THR A 496 9.76 11.80 -22.67
C THR A 496 9.72 12.09 -24.17
N MET A 497 10.27 13.22 -24.59
CA MET A 497 10.37 13.65 -26.00
C MET A 497 11.70 14.36 -26.22
N ASN A 498 12.40 14.11 -27.33
CA ASN A 498 13.66 14.81 -27.64
C ASN A 498 14.70 14.83 -26.50
N ASN A 499 14.80 13.74 -25.74
CA ASN A 499 15.60 13.63 -24.51
C ASN A 499 15.22 14.61 -23.40
N GLN A 500 14.11 15.33 -23.54
CA GLN A 500 13.45 16.09 -22.49
C GLN A 500 12.44 15.21 -21.77
N VAL A 501 12.24 15.49 -20.50
CA VAL A 501 11.26 14.81 -19.65
C VAL A 501 10.32 15.87 -19.08
N GLY A 502 9.02 15.64 -19.21
CA GLY A 502 7.99 16.35 -18.45
C GLY A 502 7.30 15.34 -17.55
N ASN A 503 7.17 15.66 -16.27
CA ASN A 503 6.35 14.91 -15.33
C ASN A 503 5.06 15.70 -15.13
N TYR A 504 3.94 14.99 -14.99
CA TYR A 504 2.61 15.54 -14.76
C TYR A 504 1.90 14.60 -13.81
N LYS A 505 0.89 15.06 -13.10
CA LYS A 505 0.11 14.22 -12.18
C LYS A 505 -1.36 14.18 -12.62
N PHE A 506 -2.09 13.15 -12.19
CA PHE A 506 -3.54 13.13 -12.27
C PHE A 506 -4.14 12.25 -11.16
N ILE A 507 -5.33 12.62 -10.70
CA ILE A 507 -6.18 11.81 -9.82
C ILE A 507 -7.04 10.88 -10.68
N LYS A 508 -7.07 9.60 -10.32
CA LYS A 508 -7.98 8.60 -10.88
C LYS A 508 -9.21 8.47 -9.98
N ASN A 509 -10.40 8.57 -10.56
CA ASN A 509 -11.70 8.23 -9.96
C ASN A 509 -12.02 6.79 -10.29
#